data_AF-C5FU57-F1
#
_entry.id   AF-C5FU57-F1
#
_cell.length_a   1.000
_cell.length_b   1.000
_cell.length_c   1.000
_cell.angle_alpha   90.00
_cell.angle_beta   90.00
_cell.angle_gamma   90.00
#
_symmetry.space_group_name_H-M   'P 1'
#
loop_
_entity.id
_entity.type
_entity.pdbx_description
1 polymer ?
#
loop_
_entity_poly.entity_id
_entity_poly.type
_entity_poly.pdbx_seq_one_letter_code
_entity_poly.pdbx_strand_id
1 'polypeptide(L)'
;MGQSFCLIAPHRRRRLGWRGKLGEVLFDGTAFQLVPFFARPVVHVEDTDEPLVIRGKVIPRKKRRRLDSSSASHAARPPLLRLPNEIHHLIFDSLDIKGVFILGITCQQFWDIARFKIKQYFASYLGRLAGTPVVCVGDGTDRGGNVIYPQGLLSSKDVRDLQEGLDVDELEDGLPDEYANKPINLYGVAFNRYRVYRSDGGSFPSKLLHICLEYIHKDPCPDDMLGVSHPTLSDFYPESQEWVLRNLTTREFVLPTAVALQKKHIKGPLINVLGFGEVILSRVCWSTDDFTSMGWEGIHRGVWAGHSLDIVPSTYLDSGGPWKDISDEVSREIAEIWKSEYGEDWRNVISENRPRYW
;
A
#
# COMPACT_ATOMS: atom_id res chain seq x y z
N MET A 1 -18.39 18.97 17.83
CA MET A 1 -18.08 18.07 16.70
C MET A 1 -16.57 17.96 16.63
N GLY A 2 -16.00 16.76 16.61
CA GLY A 2 -14.54 16.56 16.60
C GLY A 2 -13.87 17.03 15.32
N GLN A 3 -12.56 17.20 15.41
CA GLN A 3 -11.71 17.61 14.30
C GLN A 3 -11.57 16.51 13.22
N SER A 4 -11.35 16.91 11.97
CA SER A 4 -11.13 16.01 10.84
C SER A 4 -9.64 15.79 10.60
N PHE A 5 -9.26 14.57 10.20
CA PHE A 5 -7.88 14.20 9.94
C PHE A 5 -7.66 13.79 8.48
N CYS A 6 -6.41 13.98 8.01
CA CYS A 6 -5.97 13.51 6.71
C CYS A 6 -4.52 12.99 6.77
N LEU A 7 -4.28 11.80 6.20
CA LEU A 7 -2.93 11.24 6.08
C LEU A 7 -2.20 11.85 4.87
N ILE A 8 -1.02 12.42 5.15
CA ILE A 8 -0.22 13.15 4.17
C ILE A 8 1.25 12.70 4.19
N ALA A 9 1.91 12.87 3.06
CA ALA A 9 3.34 12.68 2.85
C ALA A 9 3.94 13.99 2.32
N PRO A 10 4.33 14.94 3.21
CA PRO A 10 4.78 16.27 2.82
C PRO A 10 5.95 16.28 1.85
N HIS A 11 6.95 15.41 2.05
CA HIS A 11 8.11 15.28 1.15
C HIS A 11 7.74 14.90 -0.28
N ARG A 12 6.59 14.25 -0.47
CA ARG A 12 6.06 13.88 -1.80
C ARG A 12 5.01 14.87 -2.29
N ARG A 13 4.59 15.83 -1.45
CA ARG A 13 3.41 16.69 -1.63
C ARG A 13 2.19 15.91 -2.07
N ARG A 14 1.93 14.82 -1.35
CA ARG A 14 0.79 13.94 -1.58
C ARG A 14 -0.01 13.70 -0.33
N ARG A 15 -1.29 13.40 -0.54
CA ARG A 15 -2.22 13.01 0.52
C ARG A 15 -3.08 11.84 0.10
N LEU A 16 -3.62 11.10 1.06
CA LEU A 16 -4.71 10.18 0.77
C LEU A 16 -5.98 10.95 0.43
N GLY A 17 -6.86 10.31 -0.36
CA GLY A 17 -8.17 10.88 -0.68
C GLY A 17 -9.13 10.86 0.51
N TRP A 18 -8.88 9.97 1.47
CA TRP A 18 -9.65 9.88 2.70
C TRP A 18 -9.52 11.15 3.57
N ARG A 19 -10.65 11.54 4.15
CA ARG A 19 -10.81 12.53 5.23
C ARG A 19 -11.90 12.03 6.17
N GLY A 20 -11.77 12.26 7.46
CA GLY A 20 -12.80 11.90 8.41
C GLY A 20 -12.36 12.08 9.85
N LYS A 21 -13.24 11.75 10.79
CA LYS A 21 -12.89 11.74 12.21
C LYS A 21 -12.11 10.48 12.53
N LEU A 22 -11.21 10.56 13.52
CA LEU A 22 -10.40 9.40 13.92
C LEU A 22 -11.26 8.24 14.39
N GLY A 23 -12.27 8.50 15.23
CA GLY A 23 -13.16 7.46 15.74
C GLY A 23 -13.88 6.69 14.63
N GLU A 24 -14.30 7.38 13.57
CA GLU A 24 -14.94 6.74 12.41
C GLU A 24 -13.97 5.72 11.79
N VAL A 25 -12.76 6.14 11.43
CA VAL A 25 -11.83 5.27 10.68
C VAL A 25 -11.13 4.21 11.51
N LEU A 26 -10.85 4.53 12.77
CA LEU A 26 -10.20 3.58 13.65
C LEU A 26 -11.12 2.42 13.98
N PHE A 27 -12.42 2.68 14.16
CA PHE A 27 -13.37 1.68 14.64
C PHE A 27 -14.19 1.01 13.53
N ASP A 28 -14.45 1.65 12.39
CA ASP A 28 -15.38 1.12 11.36
C ASP A 28 -14.84 0.01 10.45
N GLY A 29 -13.51 -0.14 10.31
CA GLY A 29 -12.94 -1.05 9.29
C GLY A 29 -11.88 -0.42 8.41
N THR A 30 -12.00 0.88 8.19
CA THR A 30 -11.41 1.55 7.03
C THR A 30 -9.92 1.79 7.17
N ALA A 31 -9.37 1.81 8.39
CA ALA A 31 -7.92 1.87 8.62
C ALA A 31 -7.15 0.74 7.90
N PHE A 32 -7.79 -0.41 7.62
CA PHE A 32 -7.23 -1.48 6.81
C PHE A 32 -6.74 -1.01 5.42
N GLN A 33 -7.40 0.00 4.83
CA GLN A 33 -7.04 0.55 3.51
C GLN A 33 -5.67 1.25 3.51
N LEU A 34 -5.08 1.54 4.68
CA LEU A 34 -3.73 2.08 4.79
C LEU A 34 -2.66 1.04 4.46
N VAL A 35 -2.92 -0.24 4.77
CA VAL A 35 -1.91 -1.31 4.68
C VAL A 35 -1.25 -1.39 3.29
N PRO A 36 -2.00 -1.39 2.17
CA PRO A 36 -1.39 -1.46 0.83
C PRO A 36 -0.48 -0.28 0.47
N PHE A 37 -0.58 0.86 1.16
CA PHE A 37 0.33 1.98 0.94
C PHE A 37 1.68 1.80 1.60
N PHE A 38 1.76 1.04 2.68
CA PHE A 38 2.99 0.80 3.45
C PHE A 38 3.61 -0.57 3.17
N ALA A 39 2.79 -1.56 2.79
CA ALA A 39 3.25 -2.90 2.45
C ALA A 39 4.00 -2.93 1.12
N ARG A 40 5.23 -3.44 1.15
CA ARG A 40 6.04 -3.64 -0.07
C ARG A 40 5.58 -4.92 -0.77
N PRO A 41 5.21 -4.87 -2.06
CA PRO A 41 4.78 -6.07 -2.79
C PRO A 41 5.94 -7.04 -2.98
N VAL A 42 5.67 -8.33 -2.92
CA VAL A 42 6.59 -9.39 -3.33
C VAL A 42 6.27 -9.76 -4.78
N VAL A 43 7.08 -9.25 -5.71
CA VAL A 43 7.01 -9.67 -7.12
C VAL A 43 8.08 -10.74 -7.31
N HIS A 44 7.68 -12.01 -7.31
CA HIS A 44 8.59 -13.07 -7.71
C HIS A 44 8.99 -12.85 -9.18
N VAL A 45 10.28 -12.70 -9.42
CA VAL A 45 10.85 -12.98 -10.73
C VAL A 45 10.73 -14.49 -10.85
N GLU A 46 9.77 -14.98 -11.64
CA GLU A 46 9.76 -16.40 -12.01
C GLU A 46 11.14 -16.67 -12.63
N ASP A 47 11.90 -17.57 -12.02
CA ASP A 47 13.28 -17.87 -12.35
C ASP A 47 13.48 -17.94 -13.87
N THR A 48 14.16 -16.94 -14.42
CA THR A 48 15.04 -17.19 -15.56
C THR A 48 16.02 -18.25 -15.09
N ASP A 49 15.93 -19.46 -15.65
CA ASP A 49 16.80 -20.63 -15.40
C ASP A 49 18.21 -20.24 -14.88
N GLU A 50 18.37 -20.11 -13.56
CA GLU A 50 19.66 -20.19 -12.91
C GLU A 50 19.70 -21.52 -12.15
N PRO A 51 20.65 -22.41 -12.46
CA PRO A 51 20.69 -23.72 -11.85
C PRO A 51 21.01 -23.59 -10.36
N LEU A 52 20.09 -24.06 -9.52
CA LEU A 52 20.32 -24.26 -8.09
C LEU A 52 21.53 -25.19 -7.87
N VAL A 53 22.70 -24.59 -7.62
CA VAL A 53 23.85 -25.30 -7.09
C VAL A 53 23.62 -25.47 -5.60
N ILE A 54 22.94 -26.56 -5.22
CA ILE A 54 23.02 -27.10 -3.86
C ILE A 54 23.66 -28.50 -3.95
N ARG A 55 24.81 -28.59 -3.29
CA ARG A 55 25.72 -29.72 -3.13
C ARG A 55 25.04 -31.10 -3.13
N GLY A 56 25.48 -31.95 -4.05
CA GLY A 56 25.82 -33.33 -3.72
C GLY A 56 24.73 -34.39 -3.87
N LYS A 57 24.26 -34.63 -5.10
CA LYS A 57 24.06 -35.95 -5.76
C LYS A 57 23.07 -35.77 -6.91
N VAL A 58 23.58 -35.88 -8.13
CA VAL A 58 22.75 -35.92 -9.34
C VAL A 58 21.96 -37.21 -9.32
N ILE A 59 20.66 -37.12 -9.00
CA ILE A 59 19.69 -38.18 -9.30
C ILE A 59 19.07 -37.78 -10.64
N PRO A 60 19.35 -38.50 -11.75
CA PRO A 60 18.75 -38.18 -13.03
C PRO A 60 17.26 -38.53 -12.97
N ARG A 61 16.39 -37.51 -12.95
CA ARG A 61 14.95 -37.69 -13.16
C ARG A 61 14.75 -38.24 -14.57
N LYS A 62 14.34 -39.51 -14.68
CA LYS A 62 13.96 -40.16 -15.94
C LYS A 62 12.87 -39.34 -16.63
N LYS A 63 13.24 -38.63 -17.70
CA LYS A 63 12.33 -38.08 -18.70
C LYS A 63 11.49 -39.23 -19.24
N ARG A 64 10.18 -39.19 -18.99
CA ARG A 64 9.21 -40.10 -19.60
C ARG A 64 9.19 -39.76 -21.10
N ARG A 65 9.82 -40.61 -21.91
CA ARG A 65 9.76 -40.59 -23.38
C ARG A 65 8.28 -40.57 -23.79
N ARG A 66 7.79 -39.43 -24.31
CA ARG A 66 6.64 -39.42 -25.20
C ARG A 66 7.17 -39.77 -26.59
N LEU A 67 6.54 -40.76 -27.21
CA LEU A 67 6.88 -41.30 -28.51
C LEU A 67 6.94 -40.19 -29.56
N ASP A 68 8.02 -40.21 -30.34
CA ASP A 68 8.11 -39.53 -31.62
C ASP A 68 7.13 -40.19 -32.59
N SER A 69 6.04 -39.50 -32.94
CA SER A 69 5.31 -39.75 -34.18
C SER A 69 5.66 -38.64 -35.16
N SER A 70 6.54 -39.00 -36.09
CA SER A 70 6.98 -38.21 -37.24
C SER A 70 5.82 -37.83 -38.16
N SER A 71 5.64 -36.53 -38.39
CA SER A 71 5.27 -35.84 -39.64
C SER A 71 4.39 -34.61 -39.37
N ALA A 72 5.02 -33.49 -39.08
CA ALA A 72 4.39 -32.17 -39.22
C ALA A 72 5.43 -31.22 -39.82
N SER A 73 5.07 -30.61 -40.94
CA SER A 73 5.82 -29.59 -41.64
C SER A 73 6.46 -28.58 -40.68
N HIS A 74 7.75 -28.29 -40.83
CA HIS A 74 8.41 -27.16 -40.20
C HIS A 74 7.76 -25.85 -40.69
N ALA A 75 6.66 -25.43 -40.06
CA ALA A 75 6.16 -24.07 -40.18
C ALA A 75 7.25 -23.14 -39.68
N ALA A 76 7.85 -22.38 -40.60
CA ALA A 76 8.92 -21.46 -40.31
C ALA A 76 8.48 -20.48 -39.22
N ARG A 77 9.20 -20.42 -38.08
CA ARG A 77 8.87 -19.47 -37.00
C ARG A 77 8.71 -18.05 -37.57
N PRO A 78 7.67 -17.29 -37.17
CA PRO A 78 7.49 -15.91 -37.58
C PRO A 78 8.76 -15.08 -37.34
N PRO A 79 9.13 -14.14 -38.24
CA PRO A 79 10.35 -13.36 -38.12
C PRO A 79 10.50 -12.66 -36.76
N LEU A 80 9.39 -12.16 -36.22
CA LEU A 80 9.35 -11.46 -34.94
C LEU A 80 9.73 -12.38 -33.76
N LEU A 81 9.34 -13.66 -33.80
CA LEU A 81 9.69 -14.65 -32.77
C LEU A 81 11.12 -15.21 -32.92
N ARG A 82 11.84 -14.81 -33.98
CA ARG A 82 13.27 -15.13 -34.15
C ARG A 82 14.19 -14.09 -33.54
N LEU A 83 13.65 -12.93 -33.18
CA LEU A 83 14.44 -11.90 -32.53
C LEU A 83 14.89 -12.36 -31.13
N PRO A 84 16.06 -11.92 -30.64
CA PRO A 84 16.49 -12.17 -29.27
C PRO A 84 15.51 -11.60 -28.24
N ASN A 85 15.45 -12.21 -27.05
CA ASN A 85 14.55 -11.80 -25.96
C ASN A 85 14.78 -10.34 -25.55
N GLU A 86 16.01 -9.84 -25.62
CA GLU A 86 16.37 -8.46 -25.34
C GLU A 86 15.60 -7.49 -26.25
N ILE A 87 15.45 -7.83 -27.53
CA ILE A 87 14.69 -7.02 -28.48
C ILE A 87 13.20 -7.09 -28.16
N HIS A 88 12.68 -8.24 -27.73
CA HIS A 88 11.31 -8.34 -27.25
C HIS A 88 11.08 -7.44 -26.03
N HIS A 89 11.98 -7.46 -25.05
CA HIS A 89 11.88 -6.57 -23.88
C HIS A 89 11.87 -5.09 -24.27
N LEU A 90 12.73 -4.66 -25.20
CA LEU A 90 12.74 -3.28 -25.73
C LEU A 90 11.43 -2.91 -26.44
N ILE A 91 10.86 -3.83 -27.23
CA ILE A 91 9.54 -3.61 -27.86
C ILE A 91 8.50 -3.41 -26.76
N PHE A 92 8.45 -4.29 -25.77
CA PHE A 92 7.51 -4.20 -24.66
C PHE A 92 7.71 -2.95 -23.78
N ASP A 93 8.95 -2.46 -23.59
CA ASP A 93 9.25 -1.21 -22.88
C ASP A 93 8.70 0.02 -23.60
N SER A 94 8.50 -0.06 -24.92
CA SER A 94 7.94 1.05 -25.71
C SER A 94 6.41 1.13 -25.68
N LEU A 95 5.72 0.13 -25.10
CA LEU A 95 4.27 0.02 -25.11
C LEU A 95 3.64 0.52 -23.81
N ASP A 96 2.43 1.09 -23.91
CA ASP A 96 1.60 1.31 -22.73
C ASP A 96 1.06 -0.04 -22.21
N ILE A 97 0.50 -0.04 -21.00
CA ILE A 97 0.03 -1.28 -20.37
C ILE A 97 -1.04 -2.02 -21.20
N LYS A 98 -1.85 -1.30 -21.98
CA LYS A 98 -2.82 -1.92 -22.90
C LYS A 98 -2.11 -2.63 -24.04
N GLY A 99 -1.13 -1.97 -24.67
CA GLY A 99 -0.30 -2.53 -25.72
C GLY A 99 0.47 -3.76 -25.25
N VAL A 100 1.04 -3.72 -24.04
CA VAL A 100 1.68 -4.88 -23.39
C VAL A 100 0.71 -6.06 -23.31
N PHE A 101 -0.51 -5.82 -22.82
CA PHE A 101 -1.53 -6.87 -22.70
C PHE A 101 -1.93 -7.45 -24.06
N ILE A 102 -2.27 -6.59 -25.02
CA ILE A 102 -2.76 -6.99 -26.35
C ILE A 102 -1.67 -7.73 -27.14
N LEU A 103 -0.41 -7.28 -27.08
CA LEU A 103 0.69 -7.99 -27.72
C LEU A 103 0.96 -9.32 -27.03
N GLY A 104 0.89 -9.36 -25.70
CA GLY A 104 1.10 -10.57 -24.91
C GLY A 104 0.17 -11.71 -25.31
N ILE A 105 -1.13 -11.43 -25.46
CA ILE A 105 -2.11 -12.48 -25.78
C ILE A 105 -1.98 -13.03 -27.21
N THR A 106 -1.12 -12.48 -28.05
CA THR A 106 -0.93 -12.98 -29.43
C THR A 106 -0.19 -14.31 -29.49
N CYS A 107 0.69 -14.62 -28.53
CA CYS A 107 1.39 -15.90 -28.46
C CYS A 107 1.97 -16.17 -27.06
N GLN A 108 2.19 -17.44 -26.73
CA GLN A 108 2.69 -17.84 -25.41
C GLN A 108 4.04 -17.17 -25.03
N GLN A 109 4.97 -17.06 -25.99
CA GLN A 109 6.30 -16.47 -25.73
C GLN A 109 6.19 -14.99 -25.31
N PHE A 110 5.28 -14.25 -25.93
CA PHE A 110 5.03 -12.85 -25.57
C PHE A 110 4.17 -12.72 -24.32
N TRP A 111 3.28 -13.69 -24.08
CA TRP A 111 2.51 -13.72 -22.85
C TRP A 111 3.39 -13.82 -21.61
N ASP A 112 4.45 -14.62 -21.64
CA ASP A 112 5.38 -14.76 -20.49
C ASP A 112 6.05 -13.40 -20.16
N ILE A 113 6.47 -12.64 -21.18
CA ILE A 113 7.05 -11.29 -21.02
C ILE A 113 5.98 -10.29 -20.54
N ALA A 114 4.79 -10.33 -21.15
CA ALA A 114 3.68 -9.44 -20.82
C ALA A 114 3.20 -9.64 -19.39
N ARG A 115 3.03 -10.89 -18.96
CA ARG A 115 2.62 -11.28 -17.60
C ARG A 115 3.51 -10.62 -16.55
N PHE A 116 4.83 -10.71 -16.71
CA PHE A 116 5.78 -10.09 -15.79
C PHE A 116 5.62 -8.57 -15.73
N LYS A 117 5.53 -7.90 -16.88
CA LYS A 117 5.33 -6.46 -16.96
C LYS A 117 4.00 -5.99 -16.38
N ILE A 118 2.93 -6.78 -16.57
CA ILE A 118 1.61 -6.51 -15.98
C ILE A 118 1.64 -6.67 -14.46
N LYS A 119 2.29 -7.72 -13.95
CA LYS A 119 2.53 -7.89 -12.50
C LYS A 119 3.30 -6.68 -11.93
N GLN A 120 4.37 -6.24 -12.59
CA GLN A 120 5.13 -5.04 -12.17
C GLN A 120 4.29 -3.76 -12.21
N TYR A 121 3.44 -3.59 -13.23
CA TYR A 121 2.53 -2.46 -13.34
C TYR A 121 1.58 -2.40 -12.14
N PHE A 122 0.92 -3.50 -11.77
CA PHE A 122 0.05 -3.54 -10.59
C PHE A 122 0.82 -3.37 -9.28
N ALA A 123 1.99 -4.00 -9.15
CA ALA A 123 2.85 -3.83 -7.99
C ALA A 123 3.25 -2.36 -7.75
N SER A 124 3.37 -1.54 -8.80
CA SER A 124 3.70 -0.11 -8.69
C SER A 124 2.65 0.74 -7.94
N TYR A 125 1.44 0.22 -7.75
CA TYR A 125 0.38 0.87 -6.96
C TYR A 125 0.52 0.62 -5.45
N LEU A 126 1.31 -0.38 -5.07
CA LEU A 126 1.51 -0.83 -3.69
C LEU A 126 2.77 -0.20 -3.09
N GLY A 127 2.84 -0.11 -1.77
CA GLY A 127 4.02 0.39 -1.05
C GLY A 127 4.39 1.84 -1.34
N ARG A 128 3.48 2.65 -1.89
CA ARG A 128 3.77 4.04 -2.33
C ARG A 128 4.15 5.02 -1.22
N LEU A 129 3.86 4.67 0.04
CA LEU A 129 4.27 5.38 1.25
C LEU A 129 5.38 4.66 2.02
N ALA A 130 5.76 3.44 1.61
CA ALA A 130 6.80 2.67 2.27
C ALA A 130 8.12 3.46 2.31
N GLY A 131 8.66 3.64 3.51
CA GLY A 131 9.88 4.39 3.78
C GLY A 131 9.80 5.90 3.50
N THR A 132 8.61 6.46 3.35
CA THR A 132 8.41 7.91 3.25
C THR A 132 7.90 8.46 4.59
N PRO A 133 8.42 9.60 5.09
CA PRO A 133 7.86 10.28 6.24
C PRO A 133 6.39 10.66 6.04
N VAL A 134 5.53 10.29 6.99
CA VAL A 134 4.08 10.54 6.94
C VAL A 134 3.58 11.17 8.23
N VAL A 135 2.46 11.90 8.15
CA VAL A 135 1.72 12.40 9.31
C VAL A 135 0.22 12.36 9.00
N CYS A 136 -0.61 12.08 10.00
CA CYS A 136 -2.06 12.23 9.90
C CYS A 136 -2.44 13.54 10.61
N VAL A 137 -2.58 14.63 9.85
CA VAL A 137 -2.75 15.97 10.41
C VAL A 137 -4.23 16.30 10.61
N GLY A 138 -4.56 16.93 11.74
CA GLY A 138 -5.92 17.41 12.07
C GLY A 138 -6.19 18.83 11.58
N ASP A 139 -7.43 19.12 11.17
CA ASP A 139 -7.89 20.45 10.77
C ASP A 139 -7.96 21.45 11.94
N GLY A 140 -8.06 20.96 13.17
CA GLY A 140 -7.97 21.73 14.42
C GLY A 140 -6.57 22.22 14.77
N THR A 141 -5.54 21.88 13.97
CA THR A 141 -4.17 22.39 14.22
C THR A 141 -4.14 23.91 14.12
N ASP A 142 -3.44 24.57 15.03
CA ASP A 142 -3.25 26.01 15.06
C ASP A 142 -2.64 26.52 13.75
N ARG A 143 -2.85 27.82 13.47
CA ARG A 143 -2.35 28.48 12.25
C ARG A 143 -1.15 29.37 12.57
N GLY A 144 -0.29 29.60 11.59
CA GLY A 144 0.79 30.57 11.68
C GLY A 144 2.15 30.02 12.12
N GLY A 145 3.16 30.90 12.14
CA GLY A 145 4.57 30.53 12.30
C GLY A 145 5.01 30.02 13.68
N ASN A 146 4.13 30.06 14.68
CA ASN A 146 4.44 29.56 16.03
C ASN A 146 4.19 28.05 16.18
N VAL A 147 3.56 27.41 15.18
CA VAL A 147 3.24 25.99 15.22
C VAL A 147 4.46 25.17 14.83
N ILE A 148 4.92 24.33 15.76
CA ILE A 148 6.05 23.45 15.56
C ILE A 148 5.52 22.10 15.06
N TYR A 149 5.79 21.77 13.81
CA TYR A 149 5.54 20.44 13.26
C TYR A 149 6.72 19.48 13.56
N PRO A 150 6.53 18.15 13.46
CA PRO A 150 7.60 17.19 13.63
C PRO A 150 8.87 17.55 12.84
N GLN A 151 10.03 17.41 13.47
CA GLN A 151 11.29 17.86 12.89
C GLN A 151 11.60 17.13 11.58
N GLY A 152 12.03 17.88 10.57
CA GLY A 152 12.37 17.31 9.25
C GLY A 152 11.17 16.92 8.39
N LEU A 153 9.94 17.09 8.87
CA LEU A 153 8.72 16.76 8.13
C LEU A 153 8.45 17.73 6.97
N LEU A 154 8.66 19.03 7.18
CA LEU A 154 8.30 20.08 6.23
C LEU A 154 9.47 20.47 5.33
N SER A 155 9.18 20.66 4.05
CA SER A 155 10.09 21.30 3.10
C SER A 155 10.01 22.82 3.22
N SER A 156 11.01 23.54 2.70
CA SER A 156 10.95 25.01 2.62
C SER A 156 9.77 25.53 1.81
N LYS A 157 9.24 24.72 0.87
CA LYS A 157 8.03 25.08 0.12
C LYS A 157 6.79 24.99 1.02
N ASP A 158 6.68 23.94 1.83
CA ASP A 158 5.54 23.78 2.74
C ASP A 158 5.53 24.90 3.78
N VAL A 159 6.70 25.30 4.29
CA VAL A 159 6.82 26.45 5.22
C VAL A 159 6.35 27.75 4.57
N ARG A 160 6.67 27.98 3.28
CA ARG A 160 6.15 29.16 2.57
C ARG A 160 4.65 29.09 2.37
N ASP A 161 4.13 27.96 1.89
CA ASP A 161 2.68 27.77 1.69
C ASP A 161 1.89 28.02 2.99
N LEU A 162 2.43 27.60 4.14
CA LEU A 162 1.82 27.85 5.45
C LEU A 162 1.73 29.33 5.80
N GLN A 163 2.73 30.13 5.43
CA GLN A 163 2.77 31.57 5.71
C GLN A 163 1.96 32.38 4.69
N GLU A 164 2.09 32.04 3.41
CA GLU A 164 1.37 32.69 2.32
C GLU A 164 -0.15 32.48 2.47
N GLY A 165 -0.59 31.32 2.94
CA GLY A 165 -2.01 31.02 3.04
C GLY A 165 -2.61 30.60 1.71
N LEU A 166 -3.94 30.58 1.62
CA LEU A 166 -4.69 30.27 0.41
C LEU A 166 -4.99 31.54 -0.38
N ASP A 167 -4.99 31.43 -1.71
CA ASP A 167 -5.51 32.46 -2.60
C ASP A 167 -7.05 32.54 -2.48
N VAL A 168 -7.66 33.65 -2.94
CA VAL A 168 -9.13 33.81 -2.92
C VAL A 168 -9.82 32.67 -3.66
N ASP A 169 -9.28 32.25 -4.81
CA ASP A 169 -9.80 31.15 -5.63
C ASP A 169 -9.59 29.75 -5.01
N GLU A 170 -8.75 29.64 -3.97
CA GLU A 170 -8.51 28.41 -3.22
C GLU A 170 -9.36 28.31 -1.94
N LEU A 171 -10.09 29.37 -1.57
CA LEU A 171 -10.97 29.35 -0.40
C LEU A 171 -12.21 28.47 -0.64
N GLU A 172 -12.75 27.90 0.43
CA GLU A 172 -14.04 27.20 0.36
C GLU A 172 -15.18 28.17 0.05
N ASP A 173 -16.14 27.73 -0.77
CA ASP A 173 -17.31 28.52 -1.13
C ASP A 173 -18.04 29.07 0.10
N GLY A 174 -18.21 30.39 0.15
CA GLY A 174 -18.86 31.09 1.26
C GLY A 174 -17.93 31.56 2.38
N LEU A 175 -16.63 31.28 2.32
CA LEU A 175 -15.65 31.94 3.17
C LEU A 175 -15.38 33.37 2.67
N PRO A 176 -15.36 34.38 3.57
CA PRO A 176 -15.02 35.75 3.17
C PRO A 176 -13.60 35.87 2.61
N ASP A 177 -13.41 36.70 1.58
CA ASP A 177 -12.10 36.97 0.96
C ASP A 177 -11.03 37.46 1.95
N GLU A 178 -11.45 38.01 3.11
CA GLU A 178 -10.54 38.42 4.18
C GLU A 178 -9.71 37.26 4.74
N TYR A 179 -10.11 36.00 4.53
CA TYR A 179 -9.36 34.82 4.95
C TYR A 179 -8.26 34.41 3.95
N ALA A 180 -8.26 34.99 2.75
CA ALA A 180 -7.19 34.76 1.78
C ALA A 180 -5.89 35.41 2.24
N ASN A 181 -4.77 34.86 1.78
CA ASN A 181 -3.41 35.35 2.06
C ASN A 181 -3.06 35.44 3.56
N LYS A 182 -3.77 34.67 4.41
CA LYS A 182 -3.50 34.56 5.84
C LYS A 182 -2.88 33.20 6.14
N PRO A 183 -1.96 33.13 7.14
CA PRO A 183 -1.35 31.86 7.49
C PRO A 183 -2.39 30.77 7.80
N ILE A 184 -2.15 29.57 7.27
CA ILE A 184 -3.00 28.39 7.46
C ILE A 184 -2.21 27.27 8.11
N ASN A 185 -2.90 26.19 8.47
CA ASN A 185 -2.27 24.98 8.99
C ASN A 185 -1.95 23.98 7.86
N LEU A 186 -1.16 22.95 8.20
CA LEU A 186 -0.71 21.94 7.25
C LEU A 186 -1.86 21.11 6.66
N TYR A 187 -2.96 20.94 7.40
CA TYR A 187 -4.18 20.34 6.87
C TYR A 187 -4.70 21.13 5.67
N GLY A 188 -4.85 22.46 5.82
CA GLY A 188 -5.31 23.35 4.76
C GLY A 188 -4.39 23.37 3.54
N VAL A 189 -3.06 23.43 3.75
CA VAL A 189 -2.09 23.35 2.65
C VAL A 189 -2.22 22.02 1.91
N ALA A 190 -2.25 20.91 2.63
CA ALA A 190 -2.29 19.59 2.02
C ALA A 190 -3.62 19.37 1.26
N PHE A 191 -4.73 19.82 1.83
CA PHE A 191 -6.04 19.63 1.21
C PHE A 191 -6.12 20.27 -0.17
N ASN A 192 -5.63 21.51 -0.29
CA ASN A 192 -5.73 22.33 -1.49
C ASN A 192 -4.57 22.12 -2.46
N ARG A 193 -3.34 21.96 -1.96
CA ARG A 193 -2.12 21.98 -2.79
C ARG A 193 -1.40 20.63 -2.93
N TYR A 194 -1.78 19.59 -2.19
CA TYR A 194 -1.17 18.27 -2.34
C TYR A 194 -1.95 17.39 -3.32
N ARG A 195 -1.22 16.60 -4.11
CA ARG A 195 -1.83 15.66 -5.05
C ARG A 195 -2.39 14.46 -4.30
N VAL A 196 -3.63 14.10 -4.60
CA VAL A 196 -4.25 12.90 -4.06
C VAL A 196 -3.60 11.65 -4.66
N TYR A 197 -3.26 10.68 -3.81
CA TYR A 197 -2.99 9.33 -4.29
C TYR A 197 -4.27 8.77 -4.92
N ARG A 198 -4.27 8.59 -6.24
CA ARG A 198 -5.32 7.80 -6.92
C ARG A 198 -5.40 6.44 -6.21
N SER A 199 -6.49 6.23 -5.50
CA SER A 199 -6.78 5.04 -4.71
C SER A 199 -8.21 4.68 -5.03
N ASP A 200 -8.39 3.55 -5.72
CA ASP A 200 -9.70 3.08 -6.13
C ASP A 200 -10.28 2.20 -4.99
N GLY A 201 -10.23 2.71 -3.74
CA GLY A 201 -10.82 2.03 -2.57
C GLY A 201 -10.18 0.69 -2.22
N GLY A 202 -8.88 0.51 -2.52
CA GLY A 202 -8.17 -0.76 -2.32
C GLY A 202 -8.27 -1.74 -3.49
N SER A 203 -8.96 -1.38 -4.58
CA SER A 203 -8.96 -2.14 -5.84
C SER A 203 -7.92 -1.62 -6.83
N PHE A 204 -7.46 -2.51 -7.72
CA PHE A 204 -6.60 -2.12 -8.83
C PHE A 204 -7.41 -1.53 -9.98
N PRO A 205 -6.79 -0.69 -10.85
CA PRO A 205 -7.49 -0.15 -12.00
C PRO A 205 -8.08 -1.23 -12.91
N SER A 206 -9.37 -1.14 -13.23
CA SER A 206 -10.11 -2.14 -14.03
C SER A 206 -9.80 -2.11 -15.54
N LYS A 207 -8.89 -1.22 -15.99
CA LYS A 207 -8.61 -0.98 -17.42
C LYS A 207 -8.23 -2.26 -18.18
N LEU A 208 -7.44 -3.15 -17.55
CA LEU A 208 -7.05 -4.42 -18.16
C LEU A 208 -8.14 -5.48 -18.06
N LEU A 209 -8.93 -5.50 -16.97
CA LEU A 209 -10.09 -6.40 -16.85
C LEU A 209 -11.07 -6.18 -18.01
N HIS A 210 -11.38 -4.93 -18.35
CA HIS A 210 -12.27 -4.63 -19.49
C HIS A 210 -11.74 -5.22 -20.80
N ILE A 211 -10.45 -5.06 -21.09
CA ILE A 211 -9.83 -5.64 -22.29
C ILE A 211 -9.83 -7.17 -22.22
N CYS A 212 -9.50 -7.74 -21.06
CA CYS A 212 -9.53 -9.19 -20.85
C CYS A 212 -10.90 -9.78 -21.22
N LEU A 213 -12.00 -9.18 -20.75
CA LEU A 213 -13.36 -9.65 -21.03
C LEU A 213 -13.72 -9.59 -22.53
N GLU A 214 -13.12 -8.68 -23.31
CA GLU A 214 -13.33 -8.61 -24.77
C GLU A 214 -12.61 -9.75 -25.53
N TYR A 215 -11.55 -10.33 -24.95
CA TYR A 215 -10.70 -11.32 -25.62
C TYR A 215 -10.80 -12.73 -25.02
N ILE A 216 -11.42 -12.92 -23.86
CA ILE A 216 -11.49 -14.20 -23.14
C ILE A 216 -12.20 -15.32 -23.92
N HIS A 217 -13.03 -14.95 -24.90
CA HIS A 217 -13.74 -15.90 -25.76
C HIS A 217 -12.99 -16.23 -27.07
N LYS A 218 -11.83 -15.61 -27.33
CA LYS A 218 -11.04 -15.84 -28.54
C LYS A 218 -10.00 -16.93 -28.29
N ASP A 219 -9.95 -17.94 -29.16
CA ASP A 219 -8.95 -19.03 -29.12
C ASP A 219 -7.79 -18.71 -30.08
N PRO A 220 -6.51 -18.85 -29.70
CA PRO A 220 -5.98 -19.24 -28.38
C PRO A 220 -5.92 -18.10 -27.36
N CYS A 221 -6.27 -18.41 -26.11
CA CYS A 221 -6.20 -17.51 -24.96
C CYS A 221 -5.36 -18.14 -23.83
N PRO A 222 -4.48 -17.39 -23.15
CA PRO A 222 -3.79 -17.88 -21.97
C PRO A 222 -4.75 -18.20 -20.82
N ASP A 223 -4.56 -19.34 -20.14
CA ASP A 223 -5.43 -19.80 -19.05
C ASP A 223 -5.46 -18.82 -17.85
N ASP A 224 -4.35 -18.13 -17.60
CA ASP A 224 -4.19 -17.21 -16.46
C ASP A 224 -4.50 -15.75 -16.81
N MET A 225 -5.01 -15.47 -18.02
CA MET A 225 -5.27 -14.11 -18.52
C MET A 225 -6.12 -13.28 -17.56
N LEU A 226 -7.18 -13.88 -17.01
CA LEU A 226 -8.08 -13.19 -16.08
C LEU A 226 -7.35 -12.76 -14.80
N GLY A 227 -6.60 -13.69 -14.17
CA GLY A 227 -5.86 -13.41 -12.94
C GLY A 227 -4.76 -12.36 -13.15
N VAL A 228 -4.09 -12.37 -14.30
CA VAL A 228 -3.08 -11.35 -14.64
C VAL A 228 -3.71 -9.98 -14.89
N SER A 229 -4.90 -9.92 -15.50
CA SER A 229 -5.59 -8.67 -15.82
C SER A 229 -6.30 -8.01 -14.64
N HIS A 230 -6.60 -8.79 -13.60
CA HIS A 230 -7.38 -8.38 -12.44
C HIS A 230 -6.87 -9.08 -11.17
N PRO A 231 -5.65 -8.74 -10.73
CA PRO A 231 -5.09 -9.34 -9.53
C PRO A 231 -5.80 -8.81 -8.29
N THR A 232 -5.63 -9.54 -7.20
CA THR A 232 -6.00 -9.18 -5.84
C THR A 232 -4.77 -8.77 -5.05
N LEU A 233 -4.94 -8.17 -3.87
CA LEU A 233 -3.80 -7.84 -3.00
C LEU A 233 -3.02 -9.10 -2.57
N SER A 234 -3.72 -10.23 -2.39
CA SER A 234 -3.11 -11.51 -2.00
C SER A 234 -2.09 -12.03 -3.02
N ASP A 235 -2.20 -11.66 -4.30
CA ASP A 235 -1.24 -12.02 -5.35
C ASP A 235 0.14 -11.40 -5.14
N PHE A 236 0.23 -10.32 -4.34
CA PHE A 236 1.47 -9.60 -4.05
C PHE A 236 1.97 -9.83 -2.61
N TYR A 237 1.16 -10.47 -1.77
CA TYR A 237 1.41 -10.60 -0.34
C TYR A 237 1.30 -12.06 0.10
N PRO A 238 2.38 -12.86 -0.06
CA PRO A 238 2.38 -14.27 0.35
C PRO A 238 1.99 -14.45 1.82
N GLU A 239 0.94 -15.22 2.06
CA GLU A 239 0.46 -15.62 3.40
C GLU A 239 1.42 -16.59 4.11
N SER A 240 2.34 -17.23 3.37
CA SER A 240 3.33 -18.16 3.91
C SER A 240 4.43 -17.49 4.72
N GLN A 241 4.54 -16.16 4.64
CA GLN A 241 5.55 -15.37 5.34
C GLN A 241 4.91 -14.61 6.51
N GLU A 242 5.68 -14.43 7.59
CA GLU A 242 5.29 -13.50 8.65
C GLU A 242 5.66 -12.07 8.23
N TRP A 243 4.72 -11.15 8.32
CA TRP A 243 4.89 -9.75 7.94
C TRP A 243 4.98 -8.86 9.17
N VAL A 244 5.87 -7.89 9.16
CA VAL A 244 6.10 -6.95 10.25
C VAL A 244 5.91 -5.51 9.80
N LEU A 245 5.30 -4.70 10.67
CA LEU A 245 5.29 -3.24 10.53
C LEU A 245 6.55 -2.68 11.16
N ARG A 246 7.34 -1.94 10.40
CA ARG A 246 8.58 -1.33 10.87
C ARG A 246 8.48 0.18 10.86
N ASN A 247 9.03 0.79 11.91
CA ASN A 247 9.37 2.19 11.93
C ASN A 247 10.86 2.33 11.61
N LEU A 248 11.16 2.83 10.41
CA LEU A 248 12.51 2.99 9.91
C LEU A 248 13.27 4.12 10.61
N THR A 249 12.55 5.13 11.13
CA THR A 249 13.12 6.27 11.84
C THR A 249 13.69 5.88 13.21
N THR A 250 12.96 5.08 13.97
CA THR A 250 13.35 4.65 15.33
C THR A 250 13.94 3.25 15.40
N ARG A 251 13.96 2.51 14.28
CA ARG A 251 14.42 1.12 14.19
C ARG A 251 13.62 0.17 15.10
N GLU A 252 12.32 0.39 15.11
CA GLU A 252 11.35 -0.41 15.87
C GLU A 252 10.49 -1.26 14.94
N PHE A 253 9.95 -2.37 15.44
CA PHE A 253 8.99 -3.18 14.69
C PHE A 253 7.86 -3.72 15.57
N VAL A 254 6.77 -4.12 14.90
CA VAL A 254 5.57 -4.69 15.51
C VAL A 254 5.21 -5.98 14.78
N LEU A 255 5.01 -7.04 15.54
CA LEU A 255 4.55 -8.34 15.05
C LEU A 255 3.03 -8.32 14.79
N PRO A 256 2.54 -9.10 13.81
CA PRO A 256 1.11 -9.12 13.47
C PRO A 256 0.30 -9.76 14.59
N THR A 257 0.88 -10.71 15.33
CA THR A 257 0.28 -11.40 16.48
C THR A 257 0.04 -10.49 17.68
N ALA A 258 0.72 -9.34 17.77
CA ALA A 258 0.55 -8.37 18.85
C ALA A 258 -0.76 -7.58 18.71
N VAL A 259 -1.26 -7.46 17.47
CA VAL A 259 -2.39 -6.60 17.10
C VAL A 259 -3.62 -7.43 16.73
N ALA A 260 -3.41 -8.54 16.02
CA ALA A 260 -4.50 -9.40 15.58
C ALA A 260 -5.23 -10.03 16.77
N LEU A 261 -6.57 -10.05 16.72
CA LEU A 261 -7.38 -10.72 17.75
C LEU A 261 -7.11 -12.22 17.84
N GLN A 262 -6.91 -12.86 16.68
CA GLN A 262 -6.68 -14.28 16.57
C GLN A 262 -5.73 -14.54 15.41
N LYS A 263 -4.84 -15.53 15.55
CA LYS A 263 -3.86 -15.90 14.52
C LYS A 263 -4.50 -16.21 13.16
N LYS A 264 -5.72 -16.75 13.14
CA LYS A 264 -6.47 -17.07 11.91
C LYS A 264 -6.85 -15.83 11.07
N HIS A 265 -6.84 -14.64 11.66
CA HIS A 265 -7.15 -13.38 10.98
C HIS A 265 -5.94 -12.77 10.27
N ILE A 266 -4.73 -13.32 10.46
CA ILE A 266 -3.51 -12.82 9.84
C ILE A 266 -3.40 -13.43 8.43
N LYS A 267 -3.48 -12.58 7.40
CA LYS A 267 -3.36 -12.96 5.98
C LYS A 267 -2.26 -12.14 5.33
N GLY A 268 -1.01 -12.56 5.56
CA GLY A 268 0.17 -11.75 5.23
C GLY A 268 0.16 -10.42 6.00
N PRO A 269 0.34 -9.26 5.34
CA PRO A 269 0.23 -7.95 5.99
C PRO A 269 -1.23 -7.52 6.19
N LEU A 270 -2.19 -8.19 5.53
CA LEU A 270 -3.62 -7.87 5.57
C LEU A 270 -4.25 -8.61 6.76
N ILE A 271 -4.37 -7.92 7.90
CA ILE A 271 -4.95 -8.52 9.11
C ILE A 271 -6.44 -8.14 9.19
N ASN A 272 -7.30 -9.14 9.27
CA ASN A 272 -8.74 -8.94 9.40
C ASN A 272 -9.11 -8.42 10.79
N VAL A 273 -10.15 -7.59 10.85
CA VAL A 273 -10.78 -7.02 12.06
C VAL A 273 -9.92 -6.03 12.84
N LEU A 274 -8.63 -6.25 13.05
CA LEU A 274 -7.74 -5.31 13.75
C LEU A 274 -6.30 -5.59 13.35
N GLY A 275 -5.60 -4.59 12.80
CA GLY A 275 -4.31 -4.81 12.15
C GLY A 275 -3.38 -3.60 12.13
N PHE A 276 -2.41 -3.65 11.23
CA PHE A 276 -1.41 -2.59 11.09
C PHE A 276 -1.99 -1.23 10.71
N GLY A 277 -3.15 -1.19 10.06
CA GLY A 277 -3.84 0.05 9.72
C GLY A 277 -4.16 0.89 10.95
N GLU A 278 -4.73 0.27 11.98
CA GLU A 278 -5.09 0.93 13.24
C GLU A 278 -3.86 1.38 14.01
N VAL A 279 -2.78 0.59 14.00
CA VAL A 279 -1.49 0.96 14.62
C VAL A 279 -0.87 2.17 13.93
N ILE A 280 -0.83 2.17 12.59
CA ILE A 280 -0.30 3.30 11.83
C ILE A 280 -1.13 4.55 12.13
N LEU A 281 -2.46 4.46 12.02
CA LEU A 281 -3.33 5.63 12.20
C LEU A 281 -3.20 6.23 13.60
N SER A 282 -3.28 5.40 14.65
CA SER A 282 -3.19 5.87 16.04
C SER A 282 -1.85 6.53 16.37
N ARG A 283 -0.75 6.06 15.79
CA ARG A 283 0.60 6.55 16.12
C ARG A 283 1.11 7.67 15.22
N VAL A 284 0.55 7.94 14.05
CA VAL A 284 1.05 9.01 13.15
C VAL A 284 0.25 10.32 13.22
N CYS A 285 -0.75 10.40 14.09
CA CYS A 285 -1.61 11.56 14.24
C CYS A 285 -0.89 12.79 14.80
N TRP A 286 -1.27 13.98 14.31
CA TRP A 286 -0.73 15.26 14.76
C TRP A 286 -1.79 16.37 14.73
N SER A 287 -2.03 16.99 15.88
CA SER A 287 -2.80 18.21 16.04
C SER A 287 -2.37 18.96 17.31
N THR A 288 -2.59 20.28 17.33
CA THR A 288 -2.48 21.08 18.56
C THR A 288 -3.77 21.09 19.36
N ASP A 289 -4.90 20.82 18.71
CA ASP A 289 -6.21 20.64 19.34
C ASP A 289 -6.36 19.19 19.80
N ASP A 290 -6.71 19.00 21.07
CA ASP A 290 -6.90 17.69 21.69
C ASP A 290 -8.30 17.11 21.47
N PHE A 291 -9.24 17.90 20.92
CA PHE A 291 -10.62 17.49 20.75
C PHE A 291 -10.82 16.56 19.54
N THR A 292 -10.58 15.27 19.76
CA THR A 292 -10.73 14.20 18.74
C THR A 292 -12.11 13.56 18.70
N SER A 293 -13.00 13.93 19.64
CA SER A 293 -14.30 13.26 19.86
C SER A 293 -14.19 11.74 20.03
N MET A 294 -13.14 11.29 20.71
CA MET A 294 -12.95 9.91 21.15
C MET A 294 -12.85 9.85 22.67
N GLY A 295 -13.16 8.69 23.26
CA GLY A 295 -12.96 8.45 24.69
C GLY A 295 -11.49 8.37 25.13
N TRP A 296 -10.56 8.24 24.17
CA TRP A 296 -9.12 8.13 24.42
C TRP A 296 -8.38 9.46 24.24
N GLU A 297 -7.60 9.85 25.25
CA GLU A 297 -6.79 11.06 25.25
C GLU A 297 -5.43 10.84 24.56
N GLY A 298 -4.88 11.89 23.95
CA GLY A 298 -3.50 11.89 23.45
C GLY A 298 -3.28 11.33 22.05
N ILE A 299 -4.27 10.69 21.41
CA ILE A 299 -4.14 10.18 20.02
C ILE A 299 -3.78 11.29 19.02
N HIS A 300 -4.15 12.54 19.30
CA HIS A 300 -3.83 13.69 18.47
C HIS A 300 -2.32 14.01 18.40
N ARG A 301 -1.47 13.44 19.26
CA ARG A 301 0.00 13.57 19.21
C ARG A 301 0.69 12.21 19.23
N GLY A 302 0.48 11.46 18.15
CA GLY A 302 1.07 10.14 17.97
C GLY A 302 2.60 10.18 17.91
N VAL A 303 3.23 9.21 18.59
CA VAL A 303 4.70 9.10 18.72
C VAL A 303 5.44 8.83 17.41
N TRP A 304 4.72 8.49 16.35
CA TRP A 304 5.24 8.26 15.00
C TRP A 304 4.88 9.36 14.00
N ALA A 305 4.35 10.49 14.46
CA ALA A 305 4.07 11.64 13.60
C ALA A 305 5.36 12.11 12.91
N GLY A 306 5.38 12.04 11.58
CA GLY A 306 6.53 12.39 10.75
C GLY A 306 7.57 11.29 10.57
N HIS A 307 7.32 10.06 11.04
CA HIS A 307 8.23 8.94 10.86
C HIS A 307 8.05 8.23 9.50
N SER A 308 9.09 7.50 9.09
CA SER A 308 9.07 6.64 7.90
C SER A 308 8.71 5.21 8.27
N LEU A 309 7.64 4.68 7.70
CA LEU A 309 7.13 3.34 8.02
C LEU A 309 7.15 2.44 6.79
N ASP A 310 7.32 1.14 6.97
CA ASP A 310 7.00 0.14 5.94
C ASP A 310 6.50 -1.18 6.53
N ILE A 311 5.83 -1.99 5.71
CA ILE A 311 5.40 -3.34 6.08
C ILE A 311 6.09 -4.32 5.12
N VAL A 312 6.83 -5.26 5.68
CA VAL A 312 7.70 -6.19 4.94
C VAL A 312 7.71 -7.58 5.59
N PRO A 313 8.15 -8.64 4.89
CA PRO A 313 8.41 -9.93 5.51
C PRO A 313 9.45 -9.82 6.65
N SER A 314 9.31 -10.64 7.69
CA SER A 314 10.17 -10.63 8.88
C SER A 314 11.64 -10.94 8.57
N THR A 315 11.93 -11.62 7.46
CA THR A 315 13.29 -11.84 6.93
C THR A 315 14.06 -10.55 6.68
N TYR A 316 13.39 -9.41 6.52
CA TYR A 316 14.04 -8.11 6.38
C TYR A 316 14.58 -7.54 7.70
N LEU A 317 14.23 -8.13 8.85
CA LEU A 317 14.80 -7.76 10.15
C LEU A 317 16.24 -8.25 10.30
N ASP A 318 16.64 -9.28 9.57
CA ASP A 318 18.02 -9.81 9.58
C ASP A 318 19.03 -8.81 8.98
N SER A 319 18.52 -7.80 8.25
CA SER A 319 19.32 -6.79 7.56
C SER A 319 19.29 -5.43 8.26
N GLY A 320 20.45 -4.77 8.32
CA GLY A 320 20.56 -3.34 8.68
C GLY A 320 20.80 -3.00 10.16
N GLY A 321 21.11 -3.98 11.02
CA GLY A 321 21.43 -3.75 12.44
C GLY A 321 20.28 -4.13 13.39
N PRO A 322 20.45 -3.93 14.71
CA PRO A 322 19.46 -4.37 15.69
C PRO A 322 18.13 -3.63 15.50
N TRP A 323 17.04 -4.37 15.68
CA TRP A 323 15.67 -3.86 15.67
C TRP A 323 15.07 -4.05 17.05
N LYS A 324 14.33 -3.05 17.54
CA LYS A 324 13.63 -3.12 18.82
C LYS A 324 12.20 -3.58 18.61
N ASP A 325 11.81 -4.69 19.23
CA ASP A 325 10.42 -5.14 19.25
C ASP A 325 9.62 -4.28 20.23
N ILE A 326 8.55 -3.63 19.76
CA ILE A 326 7.63 -2.85 20.60
C ILE A 326 6.21 -3.42 20.61
N SER A 327 6.06 -4.68 20.21
CA SER A 327 4.78 -5.39 20.11
C SER A 327 3.92 -5.28 21.38
N ASP A 328 4.51 -5.48 22.56
CA ASP A 328 3.80 -5.41 23.85
C ASP A 328 3.33 -4.00 24.22
N GLU A 329 4.06 -2.97 23.79
CA GLU A 329 3.68 -1.57 23.98
C GLU A 329 2.48 -1.24 23.10
N VAL A 330 2.57 -1.58 21.81
CA VAL A 330 1.50 -1.35 20.83
C VAL A 330 0.24 -2.12 21.18
N SER A 331 0.38 -3.39 21.58
CA SER A 331 -0.76 -4.23 21.97
C SER A 331 -1.54 -3.63 23.14
N ARG A 332 -0.84 -3.11 24.15
CA ARG A 332 -1.47 -2.41 25.28
C ARG A 332 -2.15 -1.13 24.87
N GLU A 333 -1.47 -0.28 24.11
CA GLU A 333 -2.04 0.99 23.65
C GLU A 333 -3.31 0.76 22.82
N ILE A 334 -3.27 -0.16 21.85
CA ILE A 334 -4.45 -0.51 21.06
C ILE A 334 -5.56 -1.05 21.97
N ALA A 335 -5.25 -1.94 22.92
CA ALA A 335 -6.27 -2.44 23.84
C ALA A 335 -6.95 -1.31 24.64
N GLU A 336 -6.20 -0.32 25.12
CA GLU A 336 -6.76 0.81 25.88
C GLU A 336 -7.58 1.76 25.00
N ILE A 337 -7.13 2.03 23.78
CA ILE A 337 -7.92 2.81 22.80
C ILE A 337 -9.29 2.15 22.57
N TRP A 338 -9.32 0.85 22.31
CA TRP A 338 -10.58 0.14 22.03
C TRP A 338 -11.46 -0.03 23.28
N LYS A 339 -10.86 -0.21 24.47
CA LYS A 339 -11.59 -0.19 25.75
C LYS A 339 -12.27 1.16 26.01
N SER A 340 -11.65 2.27 25.62
CA SER A 340 -12.23 3.60 25.84
C SER A 340 -13.56 3.80 25.10
N GLU A 341 -13.76 3.08 23.99
CA GLU A 341 -14.97 3.19 23.16
C GLU A 341 -16.00 2.10 23.48
N TYR A 342 -15.56 0.85 23.67
CA TYR A 342 -16.46 -0.31 23.78
C TYR A 342 -16.46 -0.98 25.16
N GLY A 343 -15.69 -0.45 26.12
CA GLY A 343 -15.54 -1.03 27.45
C GLY A 343 -14.67 -2.29 27.48
N GLU A 344 -14.70 -3.01 28.62
CA GLU A 344 -13.85 -4.20 28.84
C GLU A 344 -14.13 -5.35 27.85
N ASP A 345 -15.35 -5.42 27.32
CA ASP A 345 -15.79 -6.47 26.39
C ASP A 345 -15.53 -6.15 24.91
N TRP A 346 -14.71 -5.13 24.63
CA TRP A 346 -14.45 -4.66 23.27
C TRP A 346 -14.07 -5.77 22.28
N ARG A 347 -13.33 -6.80 22.73
CA ARG A 347 -12.91 -7.92 21.87
C ARG A 347 -14.08 -8.73 21.31
N ASN A 348 -15.13 -8.93 22.11
CA ASN A 348 -16.33 -9.64 21.68
C ASN A 348 -17.17 -8.76 20.74
N VAL A 349 -17.37 -7.49 21.13
CA VAL A 349 -18.11 -6.49 20.33
C VAL A 349 -17.56 -6.41 18.89
N ILE A 350 -16.23 -6.37 18.73
CA ILE A 350 -15.63 -6.21 17.39
C ILE A 350 -15.56 -7.53 16.62
N SER A 351 -15.54 -8.67 17.32
CA SER A 351 -15.57 -9.99 16.68
C SER A 351 -16.94 -10.28 16.05
N GLU A 352 -18.00 -9.70 16.61
CA GLU A 352 -19.39 -9.83 16.15
C GLU A 352 -19.78 -8.77 15.10
N ASN A 353 -19.32 -7.52 15.25
CA ASN A 353 -19.83 -6.39 14.47
C ASN A 353 -18.96 -5.95 13.29
N ARG A 354 -17.68 -6.33 13.19
CA ARG A 354 -16.83 -5.85 12.09
C ARG A 354 -16.95 -6.77 10.86
N PRO A 355 -17.18 -6.23 9.64
CA PRO A 355 -17.12 -7.01 8.43
C PRO A 355 -15.76 -7.70 8.29
N ARG A 356 -15.80 -8.99 7.95
CA ARG A 356 -14.61 -9.72 7.50
C ARG A 356 -14.45 -9.41 6.03
N TYR A 357 -13.34 -8.79 5.66
CA TYR A 357 -13.14 -8.32 4.29
C TYR A 357 -12.80 -9.45 3.30
N TRP A 358 -12.75 -10.72 3.76
CA TRP A 358 -12.43 -11.91 2.97
C TRP A 358 -13.13 -13.15 3.52
#